data_AF-A0A853B084-F1
#
_entry.id   AF-A0A853B084-F1
#
_cell.length_a   1.000
_cell.length_b   1.000
_cell.length_c   1.000
_cell.angle_alpha   90.00
_cell.angle_beta   90.00
_cell.angle_gamma   90.00
#
_symmetry.space_group_name_H-M   'P 1'
#
loop_
_entity.id
_entity.type
_entity.pdbx_description
1 polymer ?
#
loop_
_entity_poly.entity_id
_entity_poly.type
_entity_poly.pdbx_seq_one_letter_code
_entity_poly.pdbx_strand_id
1 'polypeptide(L)'
;MPEPILVSIAAAAATKAVQGLYELIKNKFAGDPEATAVLETATPEAPETVEVLAERLDRAGREDPGFAGSLREAWSQHGDGANNQISGTVHGNVVQARDVHGDISF
;
A
#
# COMPACT_ATOMS: atom_id res chain seq x y z
N MET A 1 6.70 8.41 -15.01
CA MET A 1 7.00 8.27 -13.58
C MET A 1 5.77 7.69 -12.91
N PRO A 2 5.94 6.62 -12.11
CA PRO A 2 4.84 5.98 -11.39
C PRO A 2 4.25 6.93 -10.34
N GLU A 3 2.97 6.77 -10.02
CA GLU A 3 2.32 7.57 -8.99
C GLU A 3 3.00 7.35 -7.62
N PRO A 4 3.10 8.38 -6.75
CA PRO A 4 3.76 8.25 -5.44
C PRO A 4 3.22 7.10 -4.58
N ILE A 5 1.90 6.84 -4.66
CA ILE A 5 1.24 5.74 -3.95
C ILE A 5 1.77 4.36 -4.39
N LEU A 6 2.10 4.20 -5.68
CA LEU A 6 2.61 2.94 -6.22
C LEU A 6 4.04 2.66 -5.75
N VAL A 7 4.84 3.71 -5.53
CA VAL A 7 6.17 3.59 -4.92
C VAL A 7 6.06 3.12 -3.47
N SER A 8 5.11 3.67 -2.70
CA SER A 8 4.85 3.22 -1.33
C SER A 8 4.38 1.76 -1.27
N ILE A 9 3.47 1.37 -2.16
CA ILE A 9 2.98 0.00 -2.26
C ILE A 9 4.11 -0.96 -2.68
N ALA A 10 4.94 -0.58 -3.65
CA ALA A 10 6.10 -1.35 -4.07
C ALA A 10 7.11 -1.54 -2.93
N ALA A 11 7.40 -0.49 -2.17
CA ALA A 11 8.29 -0.57 -1.01
C ALA A 11 7.72 -1.53 0.06
N ALA A 12 6.43 -1.43 0.36
CA ALA A 12 5.77 -2.33 1.30
C ALA A 12 5.76 -3.78 0.82
N ALA A 13 5.51 -4.03 -0.47
CA ALA A 13 5.59 -5.36 -1.06
C ALA A 13 7.02 -5.93 -1.03
N ALA A 14 8.03 -5.09 -1.28
CA ALA A 14 9.45 -5.47 -1.22
C ALA A 14 9.87 -5.95 0.19
N THR A 15 9.33 -5.34 1.25
CA THR A 15 9.56 -5.81 2.63
C THR A 15 8.91 -7.16 2.93
N LYS A 16 7.94 -7.59 2.10
CA LYS A 16 7.06 -8.76 2.35
C LYS A 16 6.29 -8.70 3.68
N ALA A 17 6.31 -7.55 4.38
CA ALA A 17 5.63 -7.36 5.66
C ALA A 17 4.09 -7.35 5.48
N VAL A 18 3.62 -6.91 4.32
CA VAL A 18 2.21 -6.89 3.97
C VAL A 18 1.90 -8.07 3.06
N GLN A 19 1.72 -9.25 3.65
CA GLN A 19 1.50 -10.51 2.90
C GLN A 19 0.35 -10.38 1.90
N GLY A 20 -0.74 -9.69 2.25
CA GLY A 20 -1.88 -9.48 1.35
C GLY A 20 -1.51 -8.72 0.07
N LEU A 21 -0.68 -7.68 0.16
CA LEU A 21 -0.19 -6.93 -1.01
C LEU A 21 0.76 -7.78 -1.84
N TYR A 22 1.70 -8.47 -1.19
CA TYR A 22 2.67 -9.32 -1.87
C TYR A 22 1.97 -10.42 -2.68
N GLU A 23 1.02 -11.14 -2.08
CA GLU A 23 0.27 -12.21 -2.76
C GLU A 23 -0.64 -11.65 -3.88
N LEU A 24 -1.28 -10.51 -3.67
CA LEU A 24 -2.09 -9.86 -4.72
C LEU A 24 -1.24 -9.50 -5.95
N ILE A 25 -0.04 -8.94 -5.75
CA ILE A 25 0.86 -8.59 -6.84
C ILE A 25 1.43 -9.85 -7.50
N LYS A 26 1.85 -10.83 -6.70
CA LYS A 26 2.36 -12.12 -7.20
C LYS A 26 1.34 -12.85 -8.06
N ASN A 27 0.06 -12.88 -7.63
CA ASN A 27 -1.02 -13.49 -8.40
C ASN A 27 -1.27 -12.74 -9.72
N LYS A 28 -1.20 -11.41 -9.72
CA LYS A 28 -1.30 -10.61 -10.94
C LYS A 28 -0.15 -10.92 -11.91
N PHE A 29 1.06 -11.12 -11.40
CA PHE A 29 2.26 -11.38 -12.19
C PHE A 29 2.50 -12.85 -12.53
N ALA A 30 1.68 -13.78 -12.05
CA ALA A 30 1.89 -15.23 -12.27
C ALA A 30 1.97 -15.63 -13.76
N GLY A 31 1.36 -14.85 -14.66
CA GLY A 31 1.46 -15.04 -16.11
C GLY A 31 2.63 -14.31 -16.80
N ASP A 32 3.41 -13.51 -16.07
CA ASP A 32 4.54 -12.72 -16.54
C ASP A 32 5.80 -13.04 -15.68
N PRO A 33 6.68 -13.93 -16.18
CA PRO A 33 7.90 -14.31 -15.47
C PRO A 33 8.83 -13.13 -15.20
N GLU A 34 8.85 -12.13 -16.07
CA GLU A 34 9.70 -10.95 -15.92
C GLU A 34 9.18 -10.04 -14.80
N ALA A 35 7.87 -9.80 -14.76
CA ALA A 35 7.25 -9.03 -13.67
C ALA A 35 7.37 -9.75 -12.32
N THR A 36 7.26 -11.08 -12.30
CA THR A 36 7.49 -11.89 -11.10
C THR A 36 8.92 -11.74 -10.60
N ALA A 37 9.91 -11.79 -11.50
CA ALA A 37 11.31 -11.57 -11.12
C ALA A 37 11.51 -10.19 -10.50
N VAL A 38 10.92 -9.13 -11.09
CA VAL A 38 10.98 -7.77 -10.54
C VAL A 38 10.42 -7.70 -9.11
N LEU A 39 9.28 -8.36 -8.85
CA LEU A 39 8.70 -8.44 -7.50
C LEU A 39 9.63 -9.15 -6.52
N GLU A 40 10.28 -10.23 -6.93
CA GLU A 40 11.17 -11.02 -6.07
C GLU A 40 12.52 -10.34 -5.81
N THR A 41 13.01 -9.55 -6.78
CA THR A 41 14.25 -8.77 -6.64
C THR A 41 14.06 -7.45 -5.91
N ALA A 42 12.82 -6.97 -5.75
CA ALA A 42 12.57 -5.72 -5.07
C ALA A 42 12.96 -5.80 -3.60
N THR A 43 13.84 -4.89 -3.17
CA THR A 43 14.33 -4.78 -1.79
C THR A 43 14.28 -3.31 -1.36
N PRO A 44 13.89 -3.02 -0.10
CA PRO A 44 13.90 -1.65 0.42
C PRO A 44 15.31 -1.05 0.54
N GLU A 45 16.36 -1.87 0.57
CA GLU A 45 17.76 -1.43 0.57
C GLU A 45 18.26 -0.93 -0.80
N ALA A 46 17.53 -1.24 -1.87
CA ALA A 46 17.84 -0.85 -3.25
C ALA A 46 16.66 -0.07 -3.86
N PRO A 47 16.59 1.27 -3.66
CA PRO A 47 15.48 2.11 -4.11
C PRO A 47 15.15 1.98 -5.60
N GLU A 48 16.16 1.75 -6.43
CA GLU A 48 16.01 1.53 -7.87
C GLU A 48 15.15 0.30 -8.18
N THR A 49 15.22 -0.76 -7.37
CA THR A 49 14.42 -1.97 -7.57
C THR A 49 12.95 -1.74 -7.18
N VAL A 50 12.72 -0.88 -6.19
CA VAL A 50 11.38 -0.45 -5.77
C VAL A 50 10.74 0.43 -6.84
N GLU A 51 11.49 1.35 -7.43
CA GLU A 51 11.01 2.19 -8.54
C GLU A 51 10.63 1.33 -9.75
N VAL A 52 11.47 0.36 -10.14
CA VAL A 52 11.17 -0.56 -11.23
C VAL A 52 9.91 -1.39 -10.93
N LEU A 53 9.73 -1.85 -9.70
CA LEU A 53 8.49 -2.53 -9.29
C LEU A 53 7.28 -1.58 -9.38
N ALA A 54 7.41 -0.34 -8.94
CA ALA A 54 6.34 0.66 -9.02
C ALA A 54 5.93 0.95 -10.48
N GLU A 55 6.88 1.02 -11.40
CA GLU A 55 6.60 1.14 -12.84
C GLU A 55 5.86 -0.07 -13.42
N ARG A 56 6.22 -1.28 -12.99
CA ARG A 56 5.52 -2.51 -13.39
C ARG A 56 4.08 -2.53 -12.87
N LEU A 57 3.86 -2.12 -11.63
CA LEU A 57 2.52 -2.00 -11.04
C LEU A 57 1.68 -0.95 -11.78
N ASP A 58 2.27 0.18 -12.12
CA ASP A 58 1.62 1.24 -12.88
C ASP A 58 1.17 0.76 -14.27
N ARG A 59 2.05 0.05 -15.00
CA ARG A 59 1.70 -0.58 -16.27
C ARG A 59 0.57 -1.61 -16.12
N ALA A 60 0.70 -2.52 -15.17
CA ALA A 60 -0.31 -3.55 -14.91
C ALA A 60 -1.66 -2.95 -14.51
N GLY A 61 -1.67 -1.83 -13.78
CA GLY A 61 -2.88 -1.11 -13.40
C GLY A 61 -3.55 -0.36 -14.56
N ARG A 62 -2.77 0.09 -15.56
CA ARG A 62 -3.32 0.66 -16.80
C ARG A 62 -3.96 -0.40 -17.70
N GLU A 63 -3.35 -1.58 -17.75
CA GLU A 63 -3.85 -2.73 -18.52
C GLU A 63 -5.07 -3.38 -17.85
N ASP A 64 -5.11 -3.36 -16.52
CA ASP A 64 -6.20 -3.91 -15.71
C ASP A 64 -6.63 -2.90 -14.62
N PRO A 65 -7.63 -2.06 -14.91
CA PRO A 65 -8.17 -1.12 -13.94
C PRO A 65 -8.74 -1.79 -12.68
N GLY A 66 -9.22 -3.04 -12.79
CA GLY A 66 -9.72 -3.81 -11.65
C GLY A 66 -8.61 -4.14 -10.67
N PHE A 67 -7.45 -4.59 -11.18
CA PHE A 67 -6.24 -4.77 -10.39
C PHE A 67 -5.80 -3.46 -9.72
N ALA A 68 -5.83 -2.34 -10.44
CA ALA A 68 -5.47 -1.04 -9.89
C ALA A 68 -6.40 -0.61 -8.74
N GLY A 69 -7.68 -0.98 -8.81
CA GLY A 69 -8.66 -0.79 -7.73
C GLY A 69 -8.32 -1.66 -6.52
N SER A 70 -8.16 -2.97 -6.71
CA SER A 70 -7.85 -3.92 -5.63
C SER A 70 -6.53 -3.60 -4.93
N LEU A 71 -5.53 -3.12 -5.67
CA LEU A 71 -4.23 -2.72 -5.12
C LEU A 71 -4.36 -1.51 -4.18
N ARG A 72 -5.15 -0.50 -4.58
CA ARG A 72 -5.43 0.69 -3.74
C ARG A 72 -6.31 0.35 -2.55
N GLU A 73 -7.28 -0.55 -2.71
CA GLU A 73 -8.13 -1.03 -1.62
C GLU A 73 -7.29 -1.76 -0.56
N ALA A 74 -6.46 -2.72 -0.98
CA ALA A 74 -5.56 -3.44 -0.09
C ALA A 74 -4.56 -2.50 0.61
N TRP A 75 -4.08 -1.46 -0.09
CA TRP A 75 -3.24 -0.43 0.51
C TRP A 75 -3.98 0.43 1.54
N SER A 76 -5.23 0.83 1.26
CA SER A 76 -6.06 1.54 2.23
C SER A 76 -6.24 0.73 3.50
N GLN A 77 -6.57 -0.56 3.36
CA GLN A 77 -6.73 -1.49 4.48
C GLN A 77 -5.44 -1.67 5.28
N HIS A 78 -4.28 -1.66 4.62
CA HIS A 78 -2.98 -1.68 5.31
C HIS A 78 -2.72 -0.38 6.08
N GLY A 79 -3.10 0.76 5.51
CA GLY A 79 -3.03 2.05 6.18
C GLY A 79 -4.05 2.20 7.32
N ASP A 80 -5.14 1.43 7.35
CA ASP A 80 -6.34 1.53 8.20
C ASP A 80 -6.24 0.98 9.64
N GLY A 81 -5.14 1.26 10.32
CA GLY A 81 -5.07 1.14 11.77
C GLY A 81 -4.81 2.48 12.42
N ALA A 82 -5.84 3.26 12.76
CA ALA A 82 -5.67 4.31 13.76
C ALA A 82 -5.33 3.64 15.11
N ASN A 83 -4.04 3.54 15.44
CA ASN A 83 -3.59 3.02 16.72
C ASN A 83 -3.74 4.12 17.77
N ASN A 84 -4.87 4.06 18.48
CA ASN A 84 -5.30 5.05 19.42
C ASN A 84 -5.08 4.53 20.84
N GLN A 85 -3.93 4.86 21.44
CA GLN A 85 -3.59 4.46 22.80
C GLN A 85 -3.76 5.65 23.75
N ILE A 86 -4.78 5.59 24.61
CA ILE A 86 -4.97 6.55 25.71
C ILE A 86 -4.46 5.88 26.99
N SER A 87 -3.46 6.46 27.63
CA SER A 87 -3.03 6.05 28.98
C SER A 87 -3.13 7.24 29.94
N GLY A 88 -3.81 7.04 31.07
CA GLY A 88 -4.05 8.07 32.09
C GLY A 88 -5.54 8.44 32.27
N THR A 89 -5.83 9.34 33.22
CA THR A 89 -7.20 9.81 33.49
C THR A 89 -7.53 11.01 32.61
N VAL A 90 -8.50 10.84 31.71
CA VAL A 90 -9.03 11.90 30.85
C VAL A 90 -10.07 12.71 31.59
N HIS A 91 -9.96 14.04 31.55
CA HIS A 91 -11.02 14.96 31.97
C HIS A 91 -11.48 15.74 30.72
N GLY A 92 -12.71 15.49 30.24
CA GLY A 92 -13.27 16.12 29.03
C GLY A 92 -13.51 15.15 27.86
N ASN A 93 -13.88 15.68 26.69
CA ASN A 93 -14.14 14.90 25.49
C ASN A 93 -12.83 14.48 24.81
N VAL A 94 -12.74 13.21 24.41
CA VAL A 94 -11.67 12.71 23.56
C VAL A 94 -12.26 12.31 22.23
N VAL A 95 -11.71 12.87 21.15
CA VAL A 95 -12.03 12.47 19.79
C VAL A 95 -10.81 11.84 19.17
N GLN A 96 -11.05 10.66 18.63
CA GLN A 96 -10.08 9.81 17.99
C GLN A 96 -10.63 9.46 16.62
N ALA A 97 -10.09 10.10 15.60
CA ALA A 97 -10.55 9.95 14.23
C ALA A 97 -9.34 9.82 13.30
N ARG A 98 -9.50 9.00 12.26
CA ARG A 98 -8.52 8.83 11.19
C ARG A 98 -8.69 9.95 10.15
N ASP A 99 -9.90 10.07 9.61
CA ASP A 99 -10.29 11.10 8.66
C ASP A 99 -11.63 11.71 9.07
N VAL A 100 -11.73 13.04 8.99
CA VAL A 100 -12.95 13.80 9.31
C VAL A 100 -13.24 14.70 8.13
N HIS A 101 -14.37 14.48 7.47
CA HIS A 101 -14.89 15.35 6.42
C HIS A 101 -16.16 16.03 6.92
N GLY A 102 -16.11 17.36 7.10
CA GLY A 102 -17.16 18.15 7.74
C GLY A 102 -16.74 18.62 9.15
N ASP A 103 -17.67 19.24 9.88
CA ASP A 103 -17.37 19.87 11.17
C ASP A 103 -17.56 18.90 12.35
N ILE A 104 -16.68 19.00 13.36
CA ILE A 104 -16.88 18.38 14.68
C ILE A 104 -17.28 19.49 15.65
N SER A 105 -18.41 19.32 16.34
CA SER A 105 -18.91 20.24 17.36
C SER A 105 -18.97 19.55 18.73
N PHE A 106 -18.62 20.28 19.79
CA PHE A 106 -18.48 19.79 21.17
C PHE A 106 -19.39 20.52 22.16
#